data_AF-A0A6B1DJE0-F1
#
_entry.id   AF-A0A6B1DJE0-F1
#
_cell.length_a   1.000
_cell.length_b   1.000
_cell.length_c   1.000
_cell.angle_alpha   90.00
_cell.angle_beta   90.00
_cell.angle_gamma   90.00
#
_symmetry.space_group_name_H-M   'P 1'
#
loop_
_entity.id
_entity.type
_entity.pdbx_description
1 polymer ?
#
loop_
_entity_poly.entity_id
_entity_poly.type
_entity_poly.pdbx_seq_one_letter_code
_entity_poly.pdbx_strand_id
1 'polypeptide(L)'
;MTGRRIRAVGRRAAPWVFALGLIVVAIGAPAAPARAQPEADRVEVNALQCWRWISAHAVHVGERFDMLLTCAVVETDDARAVPDDAWLAPETLAVSPFEVLEGERYADLVRGSRRFFQYRYALRIIGEEYFGLDVDLPSLEVRYRIERSLDGGPFVEGRELVHVLPAEPIRVLSLVPATAAGIRELAGDTFGDAEARLFRANAASILAAALAAAALLVLLAALLRVRGFRRGAVGAGTVRVADWRVARAVLAELRGVRAASETEGWTDELVARALAAFRMAGALAIGHPVAQRPADTPGDTGLPVSRWPMRRGGAFVSSAVTLSQVTRALDRMRRDRPGDAAAAETMRDAMALFGAVRYGPGGQSGDDGRDNSDLHAVLERVIELVQRLSFSALPPVRAVVRWREAWASHWPRRRIAAAATE
;
A
#
# COMPACT_ATOMS: atom_id res chain seq x y z
N MET A 1 -26.93 68.07 8.09
CA MET A 1 -25.46 68.09 8.26
C MET A 1 -24.97 66.64 8.30
N THR A 2 -24.80 66.01 7.13
CA THR A 2 -23.50 65.79 6.44
C THR A 2 -22.57 64.87 7.24
N GLY A 3 -22.19 63.67 6.80
CA GLY A 3 -22.35 63.03 5.49
C GLY A 3 -21.95 61.56 5.56
N ARG A 4 -22.67 60.77 4.77
CA ARG A 4 -22.48 59.35 4.47
C ARG A 4 -21.16 59.18 3.71
N ARG A 5 -20.18 58.46 4.25
CA ARG A 5 -18.96 58.07 3.52
C ARG A 5 -19.00 56.57 3.20
N ILE A 6 -19.31 56.29 1.94
CA ILE A 6 -19.04 55.04 1.24
C ILE A 6 -17.52 54.94 1.06
N ARG A 7 -16.90 53.80 1.40
CA ARG A 7 -15.56 53.44 0.93
C ARG A 7 -15.54 52.01 0.41
N ALA A 8 -15.63 51.94 -0.92
CA ALA A 8 -14.86 51.15 -1.86
C ALA A 8 -14.22 49.82 -1.40
N VAL A 9 -14.72 48.76 -2.04
CA VAL A 9 -14.01 47.68 -2.74
C VAL A 9 -12.49 47.88 -2.85
N GLY A 10 -11.75 46.89 -2.35
CA GLY A 10 -10.31 46.74 -2.55
C GLY A 10 -9.92 45.27 -2.58
N ARG A 11 -10.36 44.54 -3.61
CA ARG A 11 -9.78 43.25 -4.01
C ARG A 11 -8.30 43.47 -4.32
N ARG A 12 -7.40 42.81 -3.61
CA ARG A 12 -6.01 42.59 -4.05
C ARG A 12 -5.76 41.10 -4.13
N ALA A 13 -5.88 40.61 -5.36
CA ALA A 13 -5.22 39.40 -5.82
C ALA A 13 -3.71 39.65 -5.83
N ALA A 14 -2.92 38.65 -5.42
CA ALA A 14 -1.53 38.53 -5.82
C ALA A 14 -1.20 37.04 -5.99
N PRO A 15 -0.39 36.69 -7.01
CA PRO A 15 -0.43 35.38 -7.65
C PRO A 15 0.73 34.50 -7.18
N TRP A 16 0.50 33.19 -7.09
CA TRP A 16 1.60 32.21 -7.05
C TRP A 16 1.46 31.30 -8.26
N VAL A 17 2.51 31.36 -9.06
CA VAL A 17 2.78 30.66 -10.31
C VAL A 17 2.66 29.15 -10.08
N PHE A 18 1.69 28.51 -10.74
CA PHE A 18 1.68 27.06 -10.95
C PHE A 18 2.38 26.77 -12.27
N ALA A 19 3.53 26.09 -12.17
CA ALA A 19 4.22 25.52 -13.32
C ALA A 19 3.41 24.33 -13.85
N LEU A 20 3.15 24.39 -15.15
CA LEU A 20 2.45 23.42 -15.97
C LEU A 20 3.29 22.14 -16.11
N GLY A 21 2.76 21.02 -15.63
CA GLY A 21 3.26 19.67 -15.92
C GLY A 21 2.15 18.88 -16.57
N LEU A 22 2.12 18.89 -17.90
CA LEU A 22 1.11 18.26 -18.74
C LEU A 22 1.51 16.80 -18.98
N ILE A 23 0.88 15.84 -18.31
CA ILE A 23 0.93 14.42 -18.66
C ILE A 23 -0.43 14.05 -19.24
N VAL A 24 -0.46 13.86 -20.56
CA VAL A 24 -1.60 13.29 -21.29
C VAL A 24 -1.53 11.78 -21.10
N VAL A 25 -2.46 11.22 -20.31
CA VAL A 25 -2.79 9.79 -20.36
C VAL A 25 -4.02 9.67 -21.24
N ALA A 26 -3.85 9.14 -22.46
CA ALA A 26 -4.94 8.75 -23.32
C ALA A 26 -5.56 7.46 -22.77
N ILE A 27 -6.74 7.57 -22.15
CA ILE A 27 -7.57 6.42 -21.78
C ILE A 27 -8.54 6.19 -22.93
N GLY A 28 -8.33 5.09 -23.65
CA GLY A 28 -9.24 4.61 -24.69
C GLY A 28 -10.62 4.28 -24.10
N ALA A 29 -11.67 4.70 -24.82
CA ALA A 29 -13.04 4.31 -24.53
C ALA A 29 -13.22 2.81 -24.83
N PRO A 30 -13.97 2.05 -24.00
CA PRO A 30 -14.35 0.70 -24.35
C PRO A 30 -15.43 0.75 -25.44
N ALA A 31 -15.11 0.20 -26.62
CA ALA A 31 -16.11 -0.14 -27.62
C ALA A 31 -16.97 -1.30 -27.07
N ALA A 32 -18.30 -1.13 -27.13
CA ALA A 32 -19.23 -2.18 -26.78
C ALA A 32 -19.08 -3.37 -27.76
N PRO A 33 -19.14 -4.63 -27.29
CA PRO A 33 -19.09 -5.77 -28.19
C PRO A 33 -20.39 -5.84 -29.00
N ALA A 34 -20.27 -5.81 -30.32
CA ALA A 34 -21.34 -6.20 -31.22
C ALA A 34 -21.65 -7.68 -30.99
N ARG A 35 -22.91 -8.01 -30.71
CA ARG A 35 -23.38 -9.39 -30.60
C ARG A 35 -23.28 -10.06 -31.97
N ALA A 36 -22.42 -11.06 -32.09
CA ALA A 36 -22.41 -11.99 -33.21
C ALA A 36 -23.71 -12.84 -33.17
N GLN A 37 -24.36 -12.99 -34.32
CA GLN A 37 -25.47 -13.92 -34.52
C GLN A 37 -24.96 -15.38 -34.51
N PRO A 38 -25.79 -16.36 -34.11
CA PRO A 38 -25.38 -17.76 -34.07
C PRO A 38 -25.33 -18.33 -35.49
N GLU A 39 -24.15 -18.72 -35.94
CA GLU A 39 -23.94 -19.43 -37.19
C GLU A 39 -24.35 -20.89 -37.03
N ALA A 40 -25.14 -21.37 -37.99
CA ALA A 40 -25.70 -22.70 -38.02
C ALA A 40 -24.60 -23.78 -38.08
N ASP A 41 -24.88 -24.86 -37.35
CA ASP A 41 -24.14 -26.10 -37.23
C ASP A 41 -23.75 -26.68 -38.61
N ARG A 42 -22.53 -26.37 -39.08
CA ARG A 42 -21.86 -27.12 -40.15
C ARG A 42 -20.75 -27.91 -39.47
N VAL A 43 -20.80 -29.23 -39.61
CA VAL A 43 -19.72 -30.14 -39.22
C VAL A 43 -18.44 -29.66 -39.90
N GLU A 44 -17.59 -28.99 -39.12
CA GLU A 44 -16.34 -28.38 -39.56
C GLU A 44 -15.32 -29.50 -39.82
N VAL A 45 -15.26 -29.98 -41.07
CA VAL A 45 -14.18 -30.87 -41.51
C VAL A 45 -12.88 -30.07 -41.42
N ASN A 46 -12.05 -30.44 -40.46
CA ASN A 46 -10.79 -29.75 -40.17
C ASN A 46 -9.80 -29.98 -41.33
N ALA A 47 -9.75 -29.02 -42.26
CA ALA A 47 -9.07 -29.14 -43.56
C ALA A 47 -7.53 -29.13 -43.45
N LEU A 48 -7.00 -28.60 -42.36
CA LEU A 48 -5.59 -28.60 -42.01
C LEU A 48 -5.44 -28.85 -40.50
N GLN A 49 -4.53 -29.74 -40.14
CA GLN A 49 -4.17 -30.03 -38.74
C GLN A 49 -2.65 -30.01 -38.62
N CYS A 50 -2.11 -29.26 -37.67
CA CYS A 50 -0.68 -29.25 -37.41
C CYS A 50 -0.35 -29.70 -36.00
N TRP A 51 0.85 -30.23 -35.83
CA TRP A 51 1.44 -30.62 -34.56
C TRP A 51 2.86 -30.06 -34.50
N ARG A 52 3.22 -29.55 -33.33
CA ARG A 52 4.60 -29.17 -33.01
C ARG A 52 5.18 -30.17 -32.03
N TRP A 53 6.43 -30.54 -32.26
CA TRP A 53 7.25 -31.30 -31.31
C TRP A 53 8.55 -30.57 -31.07
N ILE A 54 9.03 -30.59 -29.83
CA ILE A 54 10.28 -29.94 -29.42
C ILE A 54 11.18 -31.00 -28.79
N SER A 55 12.45 -31.00 -29.19
CA SER A 55 13.44 -31.98 -28.72
C SER A 55 13.87 -31.77 -27.26
N ALA A 56 13.82 -30.54 -26.75
CA ALA A 56 14.19 -30.19 -25.39
C ALA A 56 13.30 -29.07 -24.84
N HIS A 57 12.74 -29.28 -23.64
CA HIS A 57 11.97 -28.26 -22.91
C HIS A 57 12.79 -27.53 -21.84
N ALA A 58 14.07 -27.88 -21.71
CA ALA A 58 15.01 -27.23 -20.82
C ALA A 58 16.36 -27.10 -21.53
N VAL A 59 16.82 -25.86 -21.72
CA VAL A 59 17.98 -25.54 -22.56
C VAL A 59 18.90 -24.54 -21.88
N HIS A 60 20.14 -24.48 -22.32
CA HIS A 60 21.11 -23.46 -21.94
C HIS A 60 21.12 -22.32 -22.96
N VAL A 61 21.56 -21.12 -22.54
CA VAL A 61 21.76 -20.01 -23.48
C VAL A 61 22.82 -20.42 -24.51
N GLY A 62 22.50 -20.24 -25.79
CA GLY A 62 23.32 -20.65 -26.93
C GLY A 62 23.22 -22.13 -27.30
N GLU A 63 22.53 -22.96 -26.52
CA GLU A 63 22.29 -24.37 -26.86
C GLU A 63 21.34 -24.49 -28.05
N ARG A 64 21.67 -25.40 -28.97
CA ARG A 64 20.86 -25.69 -30.15
C ARG A 64 19.86 -26.81 -29.81
N PHE A 65 18.60 -26.62 -30.19
CA PHE A 65 17.57 -27.64 -30.08
C PHE A 65 16.66 -27.64 -31.31
N ASP A 66 16.11 -28.79 -31.66
CA ASP A 66 15.21 -28.95 -32.81
C ASP A 66 13.73 -28.72 -32.43
N MET A 67 13.01 -28.02 -33.29
CA MET A 67 11.55 -27.96 -33.36
C MET A 67 11.08 -28.60 -34.66
N LEU A 68 10.15 -29.56 -34.57
CA LEU A 68 9.49 -30.19 -35.72
C LEU A 68 8.06 -29.66 -35.84
N LEU A 69 7.72 -29.16 -37.03
CA LEU A 69 6.35 -28.81 -37.42
C LEU A 69 5.87 -29.86 -38.43
N THR A 70 4.82 -30.60 -38.07
CA THR A 70 4.18 -31.55 -38.99
C THR A 70 2.77 -31.10 -39.23
N CYS A 71 2.35 -31.02 -40.49
CA CYS A 71 0.99 -30.65 -40.85
C CYS A 71 0.38 -31.68 -41.79
N ALA A 72 -0.90 -31.98 -41.58
CA ALA A 72 -1.72 -32.80 -42.44
C ALA A 72 -2.79 -31.93 -43.10
N VAL A 73 -2.79 -31.89 -44.42
CA VAL A 73 -3.74 -31.13 -45.24
C VAL A 73 -4.60 -32.09 -46.04
N VAL A 74 -5.88 -31.75 -46.19
CA VAL A 74 -6.79 -32.49 -47.07
C VAL A 74 -6.39 -32.26 -48.53
N GLU A 75 -6.25 -33.35 -49.28
CA GLU A 75 -5.96 -33.32 -50.71
C GLU A 75 -6.76 -34.43 -51.39
N THR A 76 -7.75 -34.03 -52.18
CA THR A 76 -8.70 -34.88 -52.92
C THR A 76 -8.93 -34.30 -54.31
N ASP A 77 -9.58 -35.05 -55.19
CA ASP A 77 -9.91 -34.59 -56.55
C ASP A 77 -10.84 -33.37 -56.53
N ASP A 78 -11.73 -33.26 -55.54
CA ASP A 78 -12.73 -32.19 -55.44
C ASP A 78 -12.28 -31.00 -54.58
N ALA A 79 -11.35 -31.22 -53.64
CA ALA A 79 -10.91 -30.19 -52.70
C ALA A 79 -9.47 -30.41 -52.21
N ARG A 80 -8.72 -29.31 -52.09
CA ARG A 80 -7.38 -29.30 -51.50
C ARG A 80 -7.16 -28.10 -50.58
N ALA A 81 -6.51 -28.34 -49.44
CA ALA A 81 -6.02 -27.28 -48.55
C ALA A 81 -4.57 -26.95 -48.90
N VAL A 82 -4.32 -25.71 -49.29
CA VAL A 82 -3.01 -25.22 -49.73
C VAL A 82 -2.45 -24.30 -48.64
N PRO A 83 -1.42 -24.73 -47.89
CA PRO A 83 -0.74 -23.89 -46.91
C PRO A 83 0.11 -22.82 -47.62
N ASP A 84 0.33 -21.70 -46.94
CA ASP A 84 1.27 -20.67 -47.40
C ASP A 84 2.70 -21.02 -46.96
N ASP A 85 3.39 -21.81 -47.78
CA ASP A 85 4.74 -22.30 -47.52
C ASP A 85 5.77 -21.16 -47.31
N ALA A 86 5.50 -19.96 -47.83
CA ALA A 86 6.41 -18.82 -47.72
C ALA A 86 6.55 -18.31 -46.28
N TRP A 87 5.52 -18.47 -45.44
CA TRP A 87 5.55 -18.09 -44.02
C TRP A 87 6.14 -19.19 -43.12
N LEU A 88 6.28 -20.40 -43.65
CA LEU A 88 6.88 -21.54 -42.96
C LEU A 88 8.34 -21.74 -43.35
N ALA A 89 8.84 -20.97 -44.31
CA ALA A 89 10.24 -21.03 -44.71
C ALA A 89 11.16 -20.67 -43.52
N PRO A 90 12.30 -21.37 -43.34
CA PRO A 90 13.21 -21.12 -42.23
C PRO A 90 13.68 -19.65 -42.13
N GLU A 91 13.78 -18.96 -43.27
CA GLU A 91 14.24 -17.58 -43.36
C GLU A 91 13.20 -16.54 -42.94
N THR A 92 11.91 -16.93 -42.93
CA THR A 92 10.78 -16.03 -42.63
C THR A 92 10.12 -16.33 -41.28
N LEU A 93 10.40 -17.51 -40.71
CA LEU A 93 9.84 -17.94 -39.44
C LEU A 93 10.32 -17.05 -38.28
N ALA A 94 9.41 -16.23 -37.74
CA ALA A 94 9.68 -15.36 -36.60
C ALA A 94 9.32 -16.06 -35.28
N VAL A 95 10.32 -16.45 -34.49
CA VAL A 95 10.16 -17.14 -33.20
C VAL A 95 10.83 -16.41 -32.04
N SER A 96 10.90 -15.07 -32.08
CA SER A 96 11.50 -14.25 -31.02
C SER A 96 10.97 -14.62 -29.63
N PRO A 97 11.84 -14.74 -28.61
CA PRO A 97 13.27 -14.37 -28.57
C PRO A 97 14.23 -15.46 -29.08
N PHE A 98 13.71 -16.53 -29.69
CA PHE A 98 14.53 -17.58 -30.29
C PHE A 98 14.99 -17.19 -31.70
N GLU A 99 16.16 -17.67 -32.07
CA GLU A 99 16.72 -17.55 -33.41
C GLU A 99 16.61 -18.88 -34.15
N VAL A 100 16.16 -18.83 -35.40
CA VAL A 100 16.26 -19.96 -36.33
C VAL A 100 17.67 -19.97 -36.90
N LEU A 101 18.44 -21.02 -36.61
CA LEU A 101 19.80 -21.18 -37.10
C LEU A 101 19.83 -21.86 -38.47
N GLU A 102 19.04 -22.92 -38.57
CA GLU A 102 18.94 -23.78 -39.74
C GLU A 102 17.50 -24.25 -39.84
N GLY A 103 17.05 -24.56 -41.05
CA GLY A 103 15.80 -25.27 -41.23
C GLY A 103 15.80 -26.11 -42.49
N GLU A 104 14.99 -27.16 -42.46
CA GLU A 104 14.93 -28.18 -43.49
C GLU A 104 13.48 -28.57 -43.71
N ARG A 105 13.04 -28.59 -44.97
CA ARG A 105 11.75 -29.16 -45.36
C ARG A 105 11.96 -30.59 -45.83
N TYR A 106 11.21 -31.52 -45.24
CA TYR A 106 11.22 -32.91 -45.69
C TYR A 106 10.26 -33.13 -46.85
N ALA A 107 10.47 -34.23 -47.57
CA ALA A 107 9.58 -34.66 -48.64
C ALA A 107 8.17 -34.94 -48.11
N ASP A 108 7.17 -34.46 -48.84
CA ASP A 108 5.77 -34.66 -48.48
C ASP A 108 5.37 -36.13 -48.60
N LEU A 109 4.49 -36.59 -47.71
CA LEU A 109 3.92 -37.94 -47.72
C LEU A 109 2.43 -37.87 -47.98
N VAL A 110 1.92 -38.63 -48.95
CA VAL A 110 0.48 -38.71 -49.23
C VAL A 110 -0.07 -40.02 -48.69
N ARG A 111 -1.16 -39.94 -47.92
CA ARG A 111 -1.85 -41.12 -47.36
C ARG A 111 -3.36 -40.92 -47.36
N GLY A 112 -4.04 -41.64 -48.26
CA GLY A 112 -5.48 -41.47 -48.46
C GLY A 112 -5.79 -40.07 -48.98
N SER A 113 -6.79 -39.41 -48.39
CA SER A 113 -7.22 -38.05 -48.74
C SER A 113 -6.39 -36.94 -48.06
N ARG A 114 -5.18 -37.24 -47.58
CA ARG A 114 -4.32 -36.28 -46.87
C ARG A 114 -2.89 -36.31 -47.38
N ARG A 115 -2.32 -35.11 -47.55
CA ARG A 115 -0.88 -34.89 -47.72
C ARG A 115 -0.31 -34.38 -46.40
N PHE A 116 0.85 -34.92 -46.03
CA PHE A 116 1.60 -34.55 -44.85
C PHE A 116 2.88 -33.87 -45.30
N PHE A 117 3.19 -32.73 -44.72
CA PHE A 117 4.47 -32.05 -44.91
C PHE A 117 5.10 -31.75 -43.55
N GLN A 118 6.43 -31.67 -43.52
CA GLN A 118 7.16 -31.50 -42.29
C GLN A 118 8.34 -30.54 -42.47
N TYR A 119 8.53 -29.68 -41.47
CA TYR A 119 9.68 -28.80 -41.33
C TYR A 119 10.42 -29.12 -40.05
N ARG A 120 11.77 -29.10 -40.10
CA ARG A 120 12.65 -29.07 -38.95
C ARG A 120 13.31 -27.70 -38.87
N TYR A 121 13.32 -27.14 -37.67
CA TYR A 121 14.01 -25.88 -37.37
C TYR A 121 14.99 -26.12 -36.23
N ALA A 122 16.26 -25.78 -36.44
CA ALA A 122 17.25 -25.73 -35.38
C ALA A 122 17.19 -24.34 -34.73
N LEU A 123 16.78 -24.29 -33.47
CA LEU A 123 16.57 -23.07 -32.71
C LEU A 123 17.65 -22.87 -31.65
N ARG A 124 17.87 -21.62 -31.23
CA ARG A 124 18.62 -21.27 -30.01
C ARG A 124 18.08 -19.99 -29.38
N ILE A 125 18.48 -19.72 -28.14
CA ILE A 125 18.25 -18.45 -27.44
C ILE A 125 19.60 -17.82 -27.07
N ILE A 126 19.78 -16.51 -27.26
CA ILE A 126 21.06 -15.81 -26.98
C ILE A 126 20.99 -14.85 -25.77
N GLY A 127 19.80 -14.40 -25.38
CA GLY A 127 19.68 -13.41 -24.29
C GLY A 127 20.06 -13.98 -22.92
N GLU A 128 20.97 -13.29 -22.22
CA GLU A 128 21.35 -13.63 -20.85
C GLU A 128 20.23 -13.30 -19.84
N GLU A 129 19.36 -12.34 -20.19
CA GLU A 129 18.22 -11.92 -19.37
C GLU A 129 17.19 -13.02 -19.14
N TYR A 130 17.23 -14.09 -19.94
CA TYR A 130 16.31 -15.22 -19.84
C TYR A 130 16.76 -16.29 -18.86
N PHE A 131 17.94 -16.15 -18.25
CA PHE A 131 18.47 -17.14 -17.32
C PHE A 131 17.53 -17.41 -16.14
N GLY A 132 17.22 -18.69 -15.92
CA GLY A 132 16.37 -19.15 -14.83
C GLY A 132 14.87 -18.95 -15.06
N LEU A 133 14.48 -18.41 -16.22
CA LEU A 133 13.08 -18.15 -16.59
C LEU A 133 12.52 -19.28 -17.47
N ASP A 134 11.19 -19.36 -17.49
CA ASP A 134 10.44 -20.09 -18.49
C ASP A 134 10.09 -19.10 -19.61
N VAL A 135 10.63 -19.35 -20.81
CA VAL A 135 10.46 -18.49 -21.98
C VAL A 135 9.53 -19.16 -22.97
N ASP A 136 8.46 -18.48 -23.34
CA ASP A 136 7.49 -19.01 -24.29
C ASP A 136 8.05 -19.01 -25.71
N LEU A 137 8.11 -20.19 -26.33
CA LEU A 137 8.19 -20.30 -27.78
C LEU A 137 6.82 -19.84 -28.34
N PRO A 138 6.77 -18.76 -29.13
CA PRO A 138 5.52 -18.09 -29.46
C PRO A 138 4.55 -19.00 -30.21
N SER A 139 3.27 -18.59 -30.21
CA SER A 139 2.25 -19.24 -31.01
C SER A 139 2.59 -19.12 -32.49
N LEU A 140 2.43 -20.22 -33.23
CA LEU A 140 2.68 -20.25 -34.67
C LEU A 140 1.37 -20.24 -35.44
N GLU A 141 1.22 -19.28 -36.35
CA GLU A 141 0.06 -19.16 -37.23
C GLU A 141 0.36 -19.78 -38.59
N VAL A 142 -0.34 -20.85 -38.93
CA VAL A 142 -0.25 -21.52 -40.23
C VAL A 142 -1.41 -21.03 -41.10
N ARG A 143 -1.09 -20.17 -42.08
CA ARG A 143 -2.05 -19.63 -43.05
C ARG A 143 -2.28 -20.65 -44.16
N TYR A 144 -3.54 -20.85 -44.55
CA TYR A 144 -3.91 -21.77 -45.62
C TYR A 144 -5.16 -21.32 -46.35
N ARG A 145 -5.34 -21.78 -47.58
CA ARG A 145 -6.56 -21.56 -48.38
C ARG A 145 -7.15 -22.90 -48.78
N ILE A 146 -8.47 -22.96 -48.91
CA ILE A 146 -9.16 -24.14 -49.42
C ILE A 146 -9.50 -23.88 -50.88
N GLU A 147 -8.98 -24.71 -51.76
CA GLU A 147 -9.33 -24.71 -53.17
C GLU A 147 -10.30 -25.85 -53.46
N ARG A 148 -11.31 -25.59 -54.29
CA ARG A 148 -12.31 -26.60 -54.67
C ARG A 148 -12.49 -26.67 -56.17
N SER A 149 -12.59 -27.87 -56.71
CA SER A 149 -13.05 -28.10 -58.08
C SER A 149 -14.56 -28.29 -58.07
N LEU A 150 -15.26 -27.68 -59.03
CA LEU A 150 -16.67 -27.94 -59.28
C LEU A 150 -16.75 -28.74 -60.58
N ASP A 151 -17.36 -29.93 -60.51
CA ASP A 151 -17.60 -30.82 -61.65
C ASP A 151 -16.35 -31.14 -62.50
N GLY A 152 -15.18 -31.29 -61.85
CA GLY A 152 -13.90 -31.58 -62.52
C GLY A 152 -13.28 -30.38 -63.26
N GLY A 153 -13.79 -29.17 -63.03
CA GLY A 153 -13.24 -27.92 -63.54
C GLY A 153 -11.96 -27.46 -62.82
N PRO A 154 -11.39 -26.30 -63.18
CA PRO A 154 -10.22 -25.76 -62.49
C PRO A 154 -10.54 -25.49 -61.01
N PHE A 155 -9.53 -25.67 -60.16
CA PHE A 155 -9.62 -25.33 -58.74
C PHE A 155 -9.90 -23.84 -58.57
N VAL A 156 -10.98 -23.52 -57.86
CA VAL A 156 -11.35 -22.16 -57.49
C VAL A 156 -10.83 -21.87 -56.09
N GLU A 157 -10.12 -20.76 -55.95
CA GLU A 157 -9.52 -20.33 -54.69
C GLU A 157 -10.57 -19.83 -53.70
N GLY A 158 -10.56 -20.39 -52.49
CA GLY A 158 -11.41 -19.96 -51.39
C GLY A 158 -10.79 -18.84 -50.55
N ARG A 159 -11.47 -18.53 -49.44
CA ARG A 159 -10.97 -17.58 -48.44
C ARG A 159 -9.76 -18.16 -47.70
N GLU A 160 -8.85 -17.28 -47.31
CA GLU A 160 -7.74 -17.59 -46.41
C GLU A 160 -8.23 -17.89 -44.98
N LEU A 161 -7.62 -18.89 -44.37
CA LEU A 161 -7.89 -19.40 -43.04
C LEU A 161 -6.57 -19.52 -42.27
N VAL A 162 -6.64 -19.54 -40.95
CA VAL A 162 -5.47 -19.61 -40.07
C VAL A 162 -5.64 -20.74 -39.06
N HIS A 163 -4.63 -21.58 -38.92
CA HIS A 163 -4.52 -22.59 -37.88
C HIS A 163 -3.45 -22.17 -36.87
N VAL A 164 -3.81 -22.04 -35.60
CA VAL A 164 -2.93 -21.54 -34.55
C VAL A 164 -2.40 -22.69 -33.70
N LEU A 165 -1.08 -22.81 -33.64
CA LEU A 165 -0.38 -23.65 -32.66
C LEU A 165 -0.09 -22.80 -31.41
N PRO A 166 -0.46 -23.27 -30.20
CA PRO A 166 -0.31 -22.48 -28.98
C PRO A 166 1.16 -22.21 -28.64
N ALA A 167 1.42 -21.23 -27.78
CA ALA A 167 2.75 -21.02 -27.23
C ALA A 167 3.16 -22.17 -26.29
N GLU A 168 4.45 -22.47 -26.20
CA GLU A 168 4.97 -23.56 -25.37
C GLU A 168 6.21 -23.12 -24.58
N PRO A 169 6.22 -23.33 -23.25
CA PRO A 169 7.28 -22.82 -22.40
C PRO A 169 8.55 -23.66 -22.52
N ILE A 170 9.70 -22.99 -22.57
CA ILE A 170 11.03 -23.56 -22.55
C ILE A 170 11.80 -23.01 -21.34
N ARG A 171 12.28 -23.90 -20.48
CA ARG A 171 13.08 -23.53 -19.30
C ARG A 171 14.51 -23.18 -19.71
N VAL A 172 15.00 -22.01 -19.34
CA VAL A 172 16.42 -21.66 -19.53
C VAL A 172 17.21 -21.98 -18.25
N LEU A 173 18.04 -23.02 -18.30
CA LEU A 173 18.73 -23.59 -17.15
C LEU A 173 19.99 -22.82 -16.75
N SER A 174 20.83 -22.45 -17.72
CA SER A 174 22.13 -21.84 -17.47
C SER A 174 22.63 -20.99 -18.64
N LEU A 175 23.44 -19.97 -18.31
CA LEU A 175 24.11 -19.08 -19.26
C LEU A 175 25.21 -19.79 -20.08
N VAL A 176 25.69 -20.93 -19.58
CA VAL A 176 26.79 -21.68 -20.19
C VAL A 176 26.22 -22.96 -20.83
N PRO A 177 26.39 -23.18 -22.15
CA PRO A 177 26.04 -24.44 -22.80
C PRO A 177 26.73 -25.63 -22.11
N ALA A 178 26.03 -26.76 -21.98
CA ALA A 178 26.59 -27.98 -21.40
C ALA A 178 27.83 -28.50 -22.15
N THR A 179 28.02 -28.09 -23.42
CA THR A 179 29.15 -28.46 -24.28
C THR A 179 30.33 -27.48 -24.21
N ALA A 180 30.24 -26.39 -23.45
CA ALA A 180 31.29 -25.37 -23.40
C ALA A 180 32.50 -25.87 -22.56
N ALA A 181 33.69 -25.89 -23.17
CA ALA A 181 34.93 -26.32 -22.52
C ALA A 181 35.57 -25.25 -21.61
N GLY A 182 35.01 -24.04 -21.54
CA GLY A 182 35.46 -23.00 -20.61
C GLY A 182 34.81 -21.62 -20.77
N ILE A 183 34.86 -20.84 -19.68
CA ILE A 183 34.37 -19.45 -19.54
C ILE A 183 35.08 -18.38 -20.41
N ARG A 184 35.96 -18.78 -21.33
CA ARG A 184 36.72 -17.85 -22.20
C ARG A 184 36.14 -17.70 -23.61
N GLU A 185 35.09 -18.46 -23.94
CA GLU A 185 34.41 -18.42 -25.24
C GLU A 185 33.05 -17.69 -25.20
N LEU A 186 32.83 -16.81 -24.21
CA LEU A 186 31.70 -15.89 -24.27
C LEU A 186 31.99 -14.77 -25.29
N ALA A 187 31.01 -14.48 -26.14
CA ALA A 187 30.96 -13.21 -26.87
C ALA A 187 30.93 -12.08 -25.84
N GLY A 188 32.01 -11.30 -25.76
CA GLY A 188 32.13 -10.23 -24.78
C GLY A 188 31.07 -9.15 -24.98
N ASP A 189 30.43 -8.72 -23.88
CA ASP A 189 29.68 -7.47 -23.78
C ASP A 189 30.39 -6.37 -24.59
N THR A 190 29.66 -5.67 -25.46
CA THR A 190 30.28 -4.62 -26.29
C THR A 190 30.54 -3.38 -25.43
N PHE A 191 31.52 -2.56 -25.82
CA PHE A 191 31.78 -1.27 -25.14
C PHE A 191 30.53 -0.36 -25.10
N GLY A 192 29.63 -0.50 -26.07
CA GLY A 192 28.36 0.24 -26.10
C GLY A 192 27.41 -0.15 -24.97
N ASP A 193 27.37 -1.44 -24.60
CA ASP A 193 26.53 -1.93 -23.50
C ASP A 193 27.03 -1.43 -22.14
N ALA A 194 28.35 -1.36 -21.97
CA ALA A 194 28.98 -0.76 -20.79
C ALA A 194 28.67 0.74 -20.69
N GLU A 195 28.75 1.48 -21.79
CA GLU A 195 28.49 2.93 -21.83
C GLU A 195 27.01 3.26 -21.57
N ALA A 196 26.08 2.48 -22.11
CA ALA A 196 24.65 2.62 -21.84
C ALA A 196 24.28 2.36 -20.38
N ARG A 197 24.96 1.43 -19.70
CA ARG A 197 24.78 1.17 -18.26
C ARG A 197 25.37 2.31 -17.42
N LEU A 198 26.55 2.82 -17.77
CA LEU A 198 27.18 3.96 -17.10
C LEU A 198 26.37 5.26 -17.25
N PHE A 199 25.81 5.52 -18.43
CA PHE A 199 24.97 6.69 -18.67
C PHE A 199 23.71 6.67 -17.78
N ARG A 200 23.03 5.51 -17.70
CA ARG A 200 21.85 5.34 -16.83
C ARG A 200 22.20 5.48 -15.35
N ALA A 201 23.32 4.91 -14.92
CA ALA A 201 23.79 5.04 -13.54
C ALA A 201 24.10 6.51 -13.17
N ASN A 202 24.76 7.25 -14.07
CA ASN A 202 25.05 8.67 -13.87
C ASN A 202 23.79 9.54 -13.90
N ALA A 203 22.83 9.26 -14.78
CA ALA A 203 21.56 9.98 -14.79
C ALA A 203 20.78 9.77 -13.48
N ALA A 204 20.74 8.53 -12.97
CA ALA A 204 20.08 8.20 -11.72
C ALA A 204 20.79 8.84 -10.51
N SER A 205 22.13 8.88 -10.50
CA SER A 205 22.90 9.50 -9.41
C SER A 205 22.69 11.02 -9.35
N ILE A 206 22.65 11.69 -10.50
CA ILE A 206 22.36 13.14 -10.58
C ILE A 206 20.94 13.44 -10.07
N LEU A 207 19.95 12.65 -10.49
CA LEU A 207 18.56 12.81 -10.02
C LEU A 207 18.46 12.62 -8.50
N ALA A 208 19.10 11.57 -7.97
CA ALA A 208 19.13 11.28 -6.55
C ALA A 208 19.78 12.43 -5.74
N ALA A 209 20.90 12.97 -6.23
CA ALA A 209 21.57 14.11 -5.60
C ALA A 209 20.69 15.37 -5.58
N ALA A 210 19.99 15.66 -6.68
CA ALA A 210 19.07 16.80 -6.77
C ALA A 210 17.90 16.67 -5.78
N LEU A 211 17.29 15.49 -5.68
CA LEU A 211 16.21 15.22 -4.74
C LEU A 211 16.69 15.29 -3.28
N ALA A 212 17.88 14.77 -2.98
CA ALA A 212 18.48 14.86 -1.65
C ALA A 212 18.72 16.33 -1.23
N ALA A 213 19.22 17.17 -2.14
CA ALA A 213 19.40 18.60 -1.89
C ALA A 213 18.06 19.31 -1.62
N ALA A 214 17.03 19.03 -2.42
CA ALA A 214 15.69 19.58 -2.21
C ALA A 214 15.10 19.17 -0.85
N ALA A 215 15.24 17.90 -0.46
CA ALA A 215 14.79 17.40 0.84
C ALA A 215 15.50 18.12 2.00
N LEU A 216 16.82 18.33 1.87
CA LEU A 216 17.61 19.04 2.89
C LEU A 216 17.13 20.49 3.08
N LEU A 217 16.81 21.18 1.97
CA LEU A 217 16.29 22.55 2.01
C LEU A 217 14.92 22.63 2.69
N VAL A 218 14.01 21.70 2.41
CA VAL A 218 12.69 21.63 3.08
C VAL A 218 12.86 21.37 4.57
N LEU A 219 13.77 20.47 4.95
CA LEU A 219 14.05 20.15 6.34
C LEU A 219 14.62 21.36 7.10
N LEU A 220 15.53 22.11 6.47
CA LEU A 220 16.08 23.35 7.00
C LEU A 220 14.98 24.42 7.18
N ALA A 221 14.11 24.60 6.18
CA ALA A 221 12.99 25.54 6.26
C ALA A 221 12.02 25.18 7.39
N ALA A 222 11.71 23.89 7.57
CA ALA A 222 10.88 23.41 8.67
C ALA A 222 11.51 23.71 10.04
N LEU A 223 12.81 23.44 10.21
CA LEU A 223 13.56 23.76 11.43
C LEU A 223 13.52 25.25 11.77
N LEU A 224 13.73 26.11 10.76
CA LEU A 224 13.65 27.56 10.93
C LEU A 224 12.25 28.02 11.35
N ARG A 225 11.20 27.44 10.75
CA ARG A 225 9.80 27.78 11.08
C ARG A 225 9.43 27.38 12.51
N VAL A 226 9.87 26.20 12.96
CA VAL A 226 9.68 25.73 14.34
C VAL A 226 10.39 26.67 15.33
N ARG A 227 11.60 27.12 14.99
CA ARG A 227 12.35 28.06 15.85
C ARG A 227 11.68 29.44 15.92
N GLY A 228 11.09 29.92 14.82
CA GLY A 228 10.29 31.15 14.78
C GLY A 228 9.02 31.06 15.63
N PHE A 229 8.26 29.98 15.54
CA PHE A 229 7.05 29.75 16.34
C PHE A 229 7.33 29.71 17.86
N ARG A 230 8.47 29.15 18.26
CA ARG A 230 8.86 29.10 19.67
C ARG A 230 9.22 30.47 20.26
N ARG A 231 9.64 31.43 19.42
CA ARG A 231 9.96 32.80 19.88
C ARG A 231 8.72 33.68 20.02
N GLY A 232 7.64 33.41 19.29
CA GLY A 232 6.40 34.20 19.34
C GLY A 232 5.42 33.83 20.47
N ALA A 233 5.61 32.71 21.16
CA ALA A 233 4.67 32.20 22.17
C ALA A 233 5.08 32.48 23.63
N VAL A 234 6.15 33.24 23.87
CA VAL A 234 6.57 33.61 25.23
C VAL A 234 5.91 34.93 25.62
N GLY A 235 4.60 34.86 25.88
CA GLY A 235 3.91 35.81 26.76
C GLY A 235 4.20 35.44 28.21
N ALA A 236 4.45 36.46 29.03
CA ALA A 236 4.94 36.39 30.41
C ALA A 236 4.29 35.33 31.34
N GLY A 237 5.13 34.67 32.15
CA GLY A 237 4.82 34.45 33.58
C GLY A 237 4.15 33.16 34.07
N THR A 238 3.86 32.14 33.24
CA THR A 238 3.34 30.86 33.79
C THR A 238 4.24 29.68 33.47
N VAL A 239 4.69 28.96 34.51
CA VAL A 239 5.39 27.68 34.37
C VAL A 239 4.38 26.67 33.83
N ARG A 240 4.32 26.51 32.51
CA ARG A 240 3.51 25.46 31.87
C ARG A 240 4.35 24.21 31.67
N VAL A 241 3.99 23.15 32.39
CA VAL A 241 4.43 21.78 32.17
C VAL A 241 3.62 21.17 31.04
N ALA A 242 4.29 20.39 30.18
CA ALA A 242 3.65 19.74 29.05
C ALA A 242 2.72 18.59 29.50
N ASP A 243 1.55 18.46 28.87
CA ASP A 243 0.53 17.46 29.21
C ASP A 243 1.05 16.02 29.29
N TRP A 244 2.00 15.62 28.45
CA TRP A 244 2.59 14.27 28.50
C TRP A 244 3.33 13.99 29.81
N ARG A 245 3.88 15.03 30.44
CA ARG A 245 4.51 14.90 31.77
C ARG A 245 3.49 14.84 32.87
N VAL A 246 2.39 15.59 32.73
CA VAL A 246 1.24 15.46 33.63
C VAL A 246 0.69 14.03 33.55
N ALA A 247 0.48 13.49 32.35
CA ALA A 247 0.05 12.10 32.16
C ALA A 247 1.03 11.09 32.76
N ARG A 248 2.34 11.28 32.60
CA ARG A 248 3.36 10.43 33.22
C ARG A 248 3.37 10.51 34.74
N ALA A 249 3.20 11.70 35.31
CA ALA A 249 3.13 11.86 36.75
C ALA A 249 1.87 11.18 37.32
N VAL A 250 0.72 11.35 36.67
CA VAL A 250 -0.53 10.65 37.03
C VAL A 250 -0.35 9.14 36.93
N LEU A 251 0.32 8.64 35.88
CA LEU A 251 0.60 7.21 35.74
C LEU A 251 1.51 6.68 36.85
N ALA A 252 2.53 7.44 37.25
CA ALA A 252 3.40 7.08 38.37
C ALA A 252 2.63 7.03 39.69
N GLU A 253 1.74 8.01 39.92
CA GLU A 253 0.87 8.06 41.10
C GLU A 253 -0.08 6.85 41.16
N LEU A 254 -0.75 6.52 40.05
CA LEU A 254 -1.66 5.38 39.99
C LEU A 254 -0.94 4.04 40.21
N ARG A 255 0.27 3.88 39.68
CA ARG A 255 1.11 2.70 39.95
C ARG A 255 1.57 2.64 41.40
N GLY A 256 1.85 3.79 42.02
CA GLY A 256 2.14 3.89 43.44
C GLY A 256 0.95 3.48 44.30
N VAL A 257 -0.26 3.93 43.95
CA VAL A 257 -1.50 3.51 44.62
C VAL A 257 -1.75 2.01 44.46
N ARG A 258 -1.55 1.46 43.26
CA ARG A 258 -1.67 0.01 43.02
C ARG A 258 -0.72 -0.79 43.90
N ALA A 259 0.56 -0.42 43.91
CA ALA A 259 1.57 -1.13 44.70
C ALA A 259 1.26 -1.04 46.21
N ALA A 260 0.82 0.11 46.70
CA ALA A 260 0.42 0.29 48.09
C ALA A 260 -0.85 -0.49 48.47
N SER A 261 -1.83 -0.60 47.56
CA SER A 261 -3.05 -1.37 47.82
C SER A 261 -2.81 -2.88 47.80
N GLU A 262 -1.79 -3.35 47.07
CA GLU A 262 -1.34 -4.75 47.11
C GLU A 262 -0.69 -5.11 48.45
N THR A 263 -0.02 -4.16 49.12
CA THR A 263 0.67 -4.38 50.40
C THR A 263 -0.19 -4.12 51.64
N GLU A 264 -0.98 -3.04 51.63
CA GLU A 264 -1.71 -2.56 52.81
C GLU A 264 -3.23 -2.73 52.69
N GLY A 265 -3.71 -3.21 51.54
CA GLY A 265 -5.13 -3.23 51.20
C GLY A 265 -5.67 -1.85 50.81
N TRP A 266 -6.96 -1.78 50.50
CA TRP A 266 -7.60 -0.50 50.17
C TRP A 266 -7.90 0.30 51.43
N THR A 267 -7.25 1.46 51.57
CA THR A 267 -7.50 2.43 52.63
C THR A 267 -8.18 3.68 52.07
N ASP A 268 -8.87 4.44 52.94
CA ASP A 268 -9.52 5.71 52.56
C ASP A 268 -8.54 6.69 51.90
N GLU A 269 -7.28 6.69 52.33
CA GLU A 269 -6.23 7.53 51.77
C GLU A 269 -5.81 7.06 50.37
N LEU A 270 -5.73 5.76 50.12
CA LEU A 270 -5.44 5.24 48.78
C LEU A 270 -6.59 5.50 47.80
N VAL A 271 -7.83 5.33 48.25
CA VAL A 271 -9.03 5.71 47.48
C VAL A 271 -9.01 7.22 47.19
N ALA A 272 -8.59 8.04 48.16
CA ALA A 272 -8.46 9.47 48.00
C ALA A 272 -7.46 9.89 46.92
N ARG A 273 -6.27 9.30 46.96
CA ARG A 273 -5.18 9.52 45.99
C ARG A 273 -5.55 9.03 44.60
N ALA A 274 -6.15 7.85 44.49
CA ALA A 274 -6.68 7.32 43.24
C ALA A 274 -7.68 8.29 42.60
N LEU A 275 -8.66 8.77 43.38
CA LEU A 275 -9.69 9.68 42.89
C LEU A 275 -9.09 11.03 42.44
N ALA A 276 -8.09 11.56 43.14
CA ALA A 276 -7.38 12.76 42.71
C ALA A 276 -6.66 12.56 41.37
N ALA A 277 -5.97 11.42 41.20
CA ALA A 277 -5.34 11.02 39.95
C ALA A 277 -6.36 10.82 38.82
N PHE A 278 -7.52 10.25 39.11
CA PHE A 278 -8.61 10.10 38.13
C PHE A 278 -9.17 11.44 37.67
N ARG A 279 -9.30 12.45 38.55
CA ARG A 279 -9.72 13.79 38.12
C ARG A 279 -8.73 14.43 37.14
N MET A 280 -7.43 14.18 37.33
CA MET A 280 -6.39 14.65 36.41
C MET A 280 -6.41 13.87 35.09
N ALA A 281 -6.53 12.55 35.13
CA ALA A 281 -6.68 11.72 33.93
C ALA A 281 -7.96 12.06 33.15
N GLY A 282 -9.07 12.32 33.85
CA GLY A 282 -10.35 12.73 33.27
C GLY A 282 -10.25 14.07 32.56
N ALA A 283 -9.55 15.05 33.15
CA ALA A 283 -9.26 16.33 32.49
C ALA A 283 -8.47 16.12 31.19
N LEU A 284 -7.44 15.28 31.20
CA LEU A 284 -6.65 14.94 30.01
C LEU A 284 -7.50 14.24 28.93
N ALA A 285 -8.36 13.30 29.33
CA ALA A 285 -9.21 12.54 28.42
C ALA A 285 -10.24 13.42 27.69
N ILE A 286 -10.79 14.43 28.37
CA ILE A 286 -11.78 15.34 27.77
C ILE A 286 -11.16 16.63 27.18
N GLY A 287 -9.83 16.75 27.19
CA GLY A 287 -9.11 17.92 26.70
C GLY A 287 -9.33 19.19 27.56
N HIS A 288 -9.67 19.03 28.84
CA HIS A 288 -9.80 20.14 29.77
C HIS A 288 -8.43 20.57 30.31
N PRO A 289 -8.14 21.88 30.43
CA PRO A 289 -6.89 22.34 31.00
C PRO A 289 -6.78 21.94 32.48
N VAL A 290 -5.62 21.41 32.86
CA VAL A 290 -5.30 21.08 34.25
C VAL A 290 -4.68 22.31 34.92
N ALA A 291 -5.05 22.60 36.17
CA ALA A 291 -4.51 23.74 36.91
C ALA A 291 -3.05 23.45 37.29
N GLN A 292 -2.15 24.42 37.05
CA GLN A 292 -0.72 24.30 37.31
C GLN A 292 -0.25 25.47 38.16
N ARG A 293 0.47 25.20 39.25
CA ARG A 293 1.10 26.21 40.12
C ARG A 293 2.58 25.90 40.27
N PRO A 294 3.46 26.91 40.38
CA PRO A 294 4.89 26.68 40.58
C PRO A 294 5.17 25.94 41.90
N ALA A 295 6.14 25.02 41.87
CA ALA A 295 6.49 24.15 43.00
C ALA A 295 7.11 24.88 44.21
N ASP A 296 7.51 26.15 44.07
CA ASP A 296 8.15 26.94 45.14
C ASP A 296 7.14 27.57 46.12
N THR A 297 5.86 27.20 46.04
CA THR A 297 4.79 27.74 46.91
C THR A 297 4.59 26.81 48.12
N PRO A 298 4.88 27.23 49.37
CA PRO A 298 4.74 26.38 50.55
C PRO A 298 3.26 26.05 50.87
N GLY A 299 2.96 24.79 51.14
CA GLY A 299 1.68 24.34 51.74
C GLY A 299 0.63 23.73 50.80
N ASP A 300 1.01 23.23 49.61
CA ASP A 300 0.01 22.97 48.56
C ASP A 300 -0.37 21.48 48.34
N THR A 301 -1.67 21.22 48.22
CA THR A 301 -2.28 19.92 47.92
C THR A 301 -2.32 19.70 46.40
N GLY A 302 -1.36 18.99 45.83
CA GLY A 302 -1.33 18.69 44.39
C GLY A 302 -0.21 17.72 44.01
N LEU A 303 -0.29 17.15 42.80
CA LEU A 303 0.71 16.20 42.34
C LEU A 303 1.96 16.94 41.82
N PRO A 304 3.16 16.69 42.36
CA PRO A 304 4.37 17.35 41.91
C PRO A 304 4.80 16.81 40.54
N VAL A 305 5.02 17.71 39.58
CA VAL A 305 5.52 17.37 38.25
C VAL A 305 6.78 18.16 37.94
N SER A 306 7.89 17.44 37.69
CA SER A 306 9.18 18.06 37.40
C SER A 306 9.28 18.55 35.95
N ARG A 307 9.99 19.67 35.73
CA ARG A 307 10.22 20.23 34.38
C ARG A 307 11.42 19.59 33.69
N TRP A 308 12.35 18.99 34.44
CA TRP A 308 13.53 18.31 33.91
C TRP A 308 14.18 17.47 35.02
N PRO A 309 14.78 16.31 34.74
CA PRO A 309 15.45 15.48 35.76
C PRO A 309 16.69 16.14 36.41
N MET A 310 17.13 17.30 35.93
CA MET A 310 18.39 17.95 36.32
C MET A 310 18.28 19.46 36.67
N ARG A 311 17.06 20.03 36.75
CA ARG A 311 16.88 21.46 37.12
C ARG A 311 15.82 21.62 38.21
N ARG A 312 16.12 22.46 39.22
CA ARG A 312 15.13 22.97 40.18
C ARG A 312 14.04 23.73 39.42
N GLY A 313 12.79 23.37 39.67
CA GLY A 313 11.62 23.91 38.97
C GLY A 313 10.66 22.81 38.54
N GLY A 314 9.49 22.80 39.16
CA GLY A 314 8.36 21.93 38.83
C GLY A 314 7.04 22.71 38.93
N ALA A 315 5.94 22.02 38.66
CA ALA A 315 4.62 22.54 38.95
C ALA A 315 3.83 21.53 39.78
N PHE A 316 3.07 22.02 40.75
CA PHE A 316 1.97 21.27 41.34
C PHE A 316 0.80 21.29 40.37
N VAL A 317 0.26 20.11 40.12
CA VAL A 317 -0.82 19.92 39.17
C VAL A 317 -2.04 19.40 39.92
N SER A 318 -3.18 20.02 39.66
CA SER A 318 -4.46 19.64 40.27
C SER A 318 -5.60 19.78 39.26
N SER A 319 -6.65 18.99 39.46
CA SER A 319 -7.83 19.01 38.61
C SER A 319 -9.09 19.04 39.47
N ALA A 320 -9.95 20.02 39.23
CA ALA A 320 -11.28 20.12 39.81
C ALA A 320 -12.34 19.40 38.95
N VAL A 321 -11.93 18.54 38.01
CA VAL A 321 -12.87 17.87 37.12
C VAL A 321 -13.80 16.94 37.89
N THR A 322 -15.11 17.09 37.67
CA THR A 322 -16.15 16.29 38.33
C THR A 322 -16.72 15.22 37.40
N LEU A 323 -17.38 14.21 37.99
CA LEU A 323 -18.07 13.15 37.24
C LEU A 323 -19.10 13.73 36.24
N SER A 324 -19.82 14.79 36.63
CA SER A 324 -20.81 15.44 35.76
C SER A 324 -20.18 16.20 34.60
N GLN A 325 -18.94 16.71 34.75
CA GLN A 325 -18.20 17.33 33.65
C GLN A 325 -17.71 16.27 32.66
N VAL A 326 -17.21 15.13 33.14
CA VAL A 326 -16.81 14.00 32.28
C VAL A 326 -18.02 13.44 31.53
N THR A 327 -19.16 13.25 32.20
CA THR A 327 -20.40 12.74 31.59
C THR A 327 -20.91 13.66 30.48
N ARG A 328 -20.97 14.98 30.72
CA ARG A 328 -21.36 15.96 29.69
C ARG A 328 -20.38 16.05 28.52
N ALA A 329 -19.08 15.86 28.79
CA ALA A 329 -18.08 15.81 27.73
C ALA A 329 -18.24 14.53 26.89
N LEU A 330 -18.48 13.40 27.53
CA LEU A 330 -18.73 12.12 26.87
C LEU A 330 -19.92 12.19 25.91
N ASP A 331 -21.05 12.77 26.33
CA ASP A 331 -22.22 12.89 25.46
C ASP A 331 -21.94 13.73 24.20
N ARG A 332 -21.11 14.76 24.33
CA ARG A 332 -20.64 15.55 23.18
C ARG A 332 -19.68 14.74 22.31
N MET A 333 -18.72 14.04 22.91
CA MET A 333 -17.73 13.24 22.20
C MET A 333 -18.36 12.06 21.44
N ARG A 334 -19.40 11.42 21.97
CA ARG A 334 -20.14 10.38 21.24
C ARG A 334 -20.74 10.87 19.93
N ARG A 335 -21.13 12.15 19.86
CA ARG A 335 -21.66 12.79 18.65
C ARG A 335 -20.54 13.25 17.71
N ASP A 336 -19.52 13.92 18.24
CA ASP A 336 -18.53 14.64 17.44
C ASP A 336 -17.29 13.81 17.10
N ARG A 337 -16.85 12.95 18.04
CA ARG A 337 -15.58 12.21 18.02
C ARG A 337 -15.72 10.83 18.71
N PRO A 338 -16.43 9.87 18.09
CA PRO A 338 -16.75 8.60 18.72
C PRO A 338 -15.50 7.77 19.11
N GLY A 339 -14.39 7.94 18.41
CA GLY A 339 -13.11 7.28 18.75
C GLY A 339 -12.50 7.73 20.08
N ASP A 340 -12.80 8.95 20.53
CA ASP A 340 -12.28 9.48 21.80
C ASP A 340 -13.21 9.17 22.98
N ALA A 341 -14.46 8.77 22.72
CA ALA A 341 -15.51 8.60 23.73
C ALA A 341 -15.18 7.47 24.74
N ALA A 342 -14.55 6.39 24.29
CA ALA A 342 -14.18 5.25 25.14
C ALA A 342 -13.26 5.63 26.32
N ALA A 343 -12.35 6.60 26.10
CA ALA A 343 -11.49 7.13 27.14
C ALA A 343 -12.29 7.87 28.22
N ALA A 344 -13.25 8.72 27.81
CA ALA A 344 -14.12 9.45 28.72
C ALA A 344 -15.10 8.52 29.47
N GLU A 345 -15.57 7.45 28.84
CA GLU A 345 -16.37 6.38 29.48
C GLU A 345 -15.62 5.69 30.60
N THR A 346 -14.41 5.22 30.32
CA THR A 346 -13.56 4.55 31.31
C THR A 346 -13.31 5.46 32.52
N MET A 347 -13.06 6.75 32.28
CA MET A 347 -12.86 7.72 33.35
C MET A 347 -14.14 8.02 34.14
N ARG A 348 -15.30 8.09 33.48
CA ARG A 348 -16.60 8.26 34.14
C ARG A 348 -16.85 7.10 35.11
N ASP A 349 -16.67 5.87 34.63
CA ASP A 349 -16.96 4.66 35.41
C ASP A 349 -16.02 4.55 36.62
N ALA A 350 -14.73 4.84 36.41
CA ALA A 350 -13.75 4.86 37.51
C ALA A 350 -14.06 5.91 38.58
N MET A 351 -14.42 7.13 38.16
CA MET A 351 -14.79 8.21 39.08
C MET A 351 -16.11 7.93 39.81
N ALA A 352 -17.05 7.23 39.18
CA ALA A 352 -18.30 6.81 39.80
C ALA A 352 -18.05 5.74 40.88
N LEU A 353 -17.27 4.71 40.57
CA LEU A 353 -16.95 3.63 41.52
C LEU A 353 -16.17 4.15 42.73
N PHE A 354 -15.03 4.79 42.52
CA PHE A 354 -14.21 5.31 43.62
C PHE A 354 -14.87 6.48 44.36
N GLY A 355 -15.73 7.23 43.68
CA GLY A 355 -16.57 8.26 44.31
C GLY A 355 -17.62 7.66 45.23
N ALA A 356 -18.26 6.55 44.83
CA ALA A 356 -19.23 5.84 45.65
C ALA A 356 -18.57 5.20 46.88
N VAL A 357 -17.38 4.60 46.73
CA VAL A 357 -16.63 4.05 47.88
C VAL A 357 -16.26 5.15 48.87
N ARG A 358 -15.82 6.32 48.39
CA ARG A 358 -15.36 7.41 49.27
C ARG A 358 -16.49 8.21 49.92
N TYR A 359 -17.59 8.44 49.20
CA TYR A 359 -18.64 9.38 49.62
C TYR A 359 -20.02 8.72 49.76
N GLY A 360 -20.12 7.41 49.57
CA GLY A 360 -21.36 6.65 49.68
C GLY A 360 -21.86 6.52 51.12
N PRO A 361 -23.17 6.32 51.32
CA PRO A 361 -23.72 6.04 52.63
C PRO A 361 -23.28 4.62 53.06
N GLY A 362 -22.23 4.55 53.87
CA GLY A 362 -21.61 3.29 54.32
C GLY A 362 -20.08 3.25 54.29
N GLY A 363 -19.39 4.37 54.01
CA GLY A 363 -17.92 4.47 53.84
C GLY A 363 -17.03 4.13 55.05
N GLN A 364 -17.47 3.25 55.96
CA GLN A 364 -16.60 2.68 56.97
C GLN A 364 -17.14 1.29 57.38
N SER A 365 -16.77 0.27 56.62
CA SER A 365 -16.75 -1.13 57.06
C SER A 365 -15.79 -1.87 56.14
N GLY A 366 -14.54 -1.98 56.59
CA GLY A 366 -13.62 -2.94 56.04
C GLY A 366 -14.14 -4.36 56.29
N ASP A 367 -13.73 -5.27 55.42
CA ASP A 367 -13.93 -6.72 55.54
C ASP A 367 -15.20 -7.30 54.90
N ASP A 368 -15.51 -6.90 53.67
CA ASP A 368 -16.24 -7.78 52.74
C ASP A 368 -15.46 -7.87 51.43
N GLY A 369 -14.84 -9.02 51.17
CA GLY A 369 -13.91 -9.28 50.05
C GLY A 369 -14.49 -9.16 48.64
N ARG A 370 -15.67 -8.55 48.48
CA ARG A 370 -16.41 -8.41 47.22
C ARG A 370 -16.18 -7.08 46.49
N ASP A 371 -15.63 -6.06 47.16
CA ASP A 371 -15.40 -4.73 46.57
C ASP A 371 -13.94 -4.47 46.10
N ASN A 372 -12.97 -5.21 46.64
CA ASN A 372 -11.55 -4.95 46.37
C ASN A 372 -11.10 -5.36 44.95
N SER A 373 -11.71 -6.41 44.39
CA SER A 373 -11.40 -6.88 43.03
C SER A 373 -11.86 -5.88 41.97
N ASP A 374 -13.02 -5.24 42.18
CA ASP A 374 -13.58 -4.26 41.25
C ASP A 374 -12.76 -2.97 41.26
N LEU A 375 -12.31 -2.54 42.43
CA LEU A 375 -11.39 -1.41 42.57
C LEU A 375 -10.05 -1.67 41.86
N HIS A 376 -9.50 -2.87 42.01
CA HIS A 376 -8.25 -3.25 41.34
C HIS A 376 -8.43 -3.32 39.81
N ALA A 377 -9.50 -3.97 39.32
CA ALA A 377 -9.80 -4.08 37.90
C ALA A 377 -10.09 -2.72 37.22
N VAL A 378 -10.72 -1.79 37.93
CA VAL A 378 -10.92 -0.42 37.45
C VAL A 378 -9.60 0.35 37.44
N LEU A 379 -8.78 0.24 38.49
CA LEU A 379 -7.48 0.90 38.55
C LEU A 379 -6.59 0.48 37.38
N GLU A 380 -6.51 -0.82 37.09
CA GLU A 380 -5.73 -1.35 35.95
C GLU A 380 -6.19 -0.78 34.61
N ARG A 381 -7.51 -0.77 34.37
CA ARG A 381 -8.07 -0.17 33.14
C ARG A 381 -7.70 1.30 32.98
N VAL A 382 -7.67 2.05 34.08
CA VAL A 382 -7.25 3.46 34.06
C VAL A 382 -5.74 3.59 33.85
N ILE A 383 -4.91 2.73 34.45
CA ILE A 383 -3.45 2.71 34.21
C ILE A 383 -3.16 2.49 32.72
N GLU A 384 -3.80 1.51 32.10
CA GLU A 384 -3.67 1.25 30.66
C GLU A 384 -4.14 2.42 29.80
N LEU A 385 -5.24 3.07 30.20
CA LEU A 385 -5.75 4.26 29.51
C LEU A 385 -4.75 5.42 29.61
N VAL A 386 -4.27 5.75 30.81
CA VAL A 386 -3.34 6.87 31.03
C VAL A 386 -2.00 6.58 30.35
N GLN A 387 -1.56 5.32 30.30
CA GLN A 387 -0.40 4.92 29.52
C GLN A 387 -0.57 5.26 28.03
N ARG A 388 -1.71 4.88 27.41
CA ARG A 388 -2.04 5.24 26.02
C ARG A 388 -2.11 6.77 25.83
N LEU A 389 -2.74 7.49 26.76
CA LEU A 389 -2.81 8.96 26.73
C LEU A 389 -1.44 9.61 26.85
N SER A 390 -0.51 9.04 27.61
CA SER A 390 0.85 9.59 27.76
C SER A 390 1.64 9.52 26.45
N PHE A 391 1.45 8.46 25.67
CA PHE A 391 2.06 8.31 24.34
C PHE A 391 1.39 9.22 23.31
N SER A 392 0.06 9.30 23.29
CA SER A 392 -0.66 10.20 22.38
C SER A 392 -0.42 11.67 22.69
N ALA A 393 -0.08 12.00 23.94
CA ALA A 393 0.27 13.35 24.37
C ALA A 393 1.65 13.84 23.91
N LEU A 394 2.50 12.96 23.35
CA LEU A 394 3.81 13.34 22.83
C LEU A 394 3.68 14.31 21.64
N PRO A 395 4.44 15.42 21.60
CA PRO A 395 4.40 16.38 20.50
C PRO A 395 4.47 15.78 19.08
N PRO A 396 5.37 14.83 18.76
CA PRO A 396 5.41 14.24 17.42
C PRO A 396 4.15 13.41 17.11
N VAL A 397 3.63 12.66 18.07
CA VAL A 397 2.41 11.84 17.87
C VAL A 397 1.19 12.74 17.68
N ARG A 398 1.05 13.81 18.47
CA ARG A 398 -0.01 14.82 18.28
C ARG A 398 0.05 15.49 16.92
N ALA A 399 1.25 15.79 16.42
CA ALA A 399 1.41 16.39 15.10
C ALA A 399 0.91 15.44 13.99
N VAL A 400 1.24 14.15 14.09
CA VAL A 400 0.78 13.12 13.15
C VAL A 400 -0.73 12.90 13.23
N VAL A 401 -1.31 12.79 14.43
CA VAL A 401 -2.76 12.59 14.60
C VAL A 401 -3.54 13.80 14.06
N ARG A 402 -3.12 15.03 14.39
CA ARG A 402 -3.75 16.24 13.86
C ARG A 402 -3.60 16.36 12.35
N TRP A 403 -2.44 15.97 11.80
CA TRP A 403 -2.25 15.94 10.37
C TRP A 403 -3.20 14.93 9.71
N ARG A 404 -3.32 13.72 10.26
CA ARG A 404 -4.26 12.69 9.80
C ARG A 404 -5.71 13.17 9.83
N GLU A 405 -6.15 13.84 10.90
CA GLU A 405 -7.51 14.38 11.03
C GLU A 405 -7.76 15.55 10.04
N ALA A 406 -6.78 16.44 9.87
CA ALA A 406 -6.85 17.50 8.87
C ALA A 406 -6.92 16.94 7.44
N TRP A 407 -6.20 15.85 7.18
CA TRP A 407 -6.21 15.15 5.90
C TRP A 407 -7.52 14.42 5.66
N ALA A 408 -8.03 13.71 6.66
CA ALA A 408 -9.30 12.99 6.61
C ALA A 408 -10.52 13.91 6.46
N SER A 409 -10.45 15.14 6.97
CA SER A 409 -11.49 16.17 6.77
C SER A 409 -11.40 16.87 5.42
N HIS A 410 -10.24 16.86 4.75
CA HIS A 410 -10.06 17.42 3.41
C HIS A 410 -10.42 16.46 2.27
N TRP A 411 -10.52 15.15 2.54
CA TRP A 411 -10.98 14.19 1.55
C TRP A 411 -12.52 14.17 1.50
N PRO A 412 -13.15 14.52 0.36
CA PRO A 412 -14.59 14.39 0.23
C PRO A 412 -14.95 12.91 0.34
N ARG A 413 -15.66 12.56 1.43
CA ARG A 413 -16.32 11.26 1.56
C ARG A 413 -17.33 11.15 0.40
N ARG A 414 -16.93 10.56 -0.72
CA ARG A 414 -17.87 10.11 -1.75
C ARG A 414 -18.76 9.08 -1.09
N ARG A 415 -19.97 9.51 -0.71
CA ARG A 415 -21.06 8.62 -0.34
C ARG A 415 -21.37 7.80 -1.59
N ILE A 416 -20.90 6.56 -1.62
CA ILE A 416 -21.52 5.55 -2.49
C ILE A 416 -22.84 5.24 -1.78
N ALA A 417 -23.88 5.98 -2.15
CA ALA A 417 -25.24 5.56 -1.90
C ALA A 417 -25.47 4.38 -2.86
N ALA A 418 -25.44 3.17 -2.31
CA ALA A 418 -25.88 1.98 -3.01
C ALA A 418 -27.37 2.16 -3.34
N ALA A 419 -27.70 2.05 -4.63
CA ALA A 419 -29.05 1.84 -5.10
C ALA A 419 -29.53 0.50 -4.54
N ALA A 420 -30.34 0.57 -3.50
CA ALA A 420 -31.21 -0.50 -3.04
C ALA A 420 -32.60 0.12 -2.88
N THR A 421 -33.41 0.03 -3.93
CA THR A 421 -34.86 0.11 -3.89
C THR A 421 -35.38 -0.31 -5.27
N GLU A 422 -36.01 -1.49 -5.25
CA GLU A 422 -37.13 -2.00 -6.05
C GLU A 422 -37.10 -1.91 -7.59
#